data_AF-A0AAF0HXM0-F1
#
_entry.id   AF-A0AAF0HXM0-F1
#
_cell.length_a   1.000
_cell.length_b   1.000
_cell.length_c   1.000
_cell.angle_alpha   90.00
_cell.angle_beta   90.00
_cell.angle_gamma   90.00
#
_symmetry.space_group_name_H-M   'P 1'
#
loop_
_entity.id
_entity.type
_entity.pdbx_description
1 polymer ?
#
loop_
_entity_poly.entity_id
_entity_poly.type
_entity_poly.pdbx_seq_one_letter_code
_entity_poly.pdbx_strand_id
1 'polypeptide(L)'
;MAGRALARRWAGLAACVSMIGALPIGPARGQPVVAPEKPVGADVLEQLCATSGDAMALACDGFLRGTMEGLLFAQINAFGESDFCPPAEGLSTEELRQIFLEYLEEDPDRHDQPAAQILLEALDARYPCDDGEDVPDDPAALLIGHA
;
A
#
# COMPACT_ATOMS: atom_id res chain seq x y z
N MET A 1 16.64 7.21 -82.35
CA MET A 1 17.57 7.25 -81.21
C MET A 1 17.06 8.31 -80.25
N ALA A 2 16.35 7.90 -79.20
CA ALA A 2 15.63 8.77 -78.28
C ALA A 2 16.54 9.20 -77.12
N GLY A 3 16.78 10.51 -77.01
CA GLY A 3 17.43 11.15 -75.87
C GLY A 3 16.40 11.81 -74.94
N ARG A 4 16.48 11.45 -73.65
CA ARG A 4 16.50 12.31 -72.45
C ARG A 4 16.06 13.77 -72.65
N ALA A 5 15.30 14.44 -71.79
CA ALA A 5 14.87 14.15 -70.43
C ALA A 5 13.86 15.21 -69.96
N LEU A 6 13.16 14.85 -68.89
CA LEU A 6 12.58 15.69 -67.84
C LEU A 6 11.46 16.67 -68.23
N ALA A 7 10.27 16.09 -68.23
CA ALA A 7 9.01 16.78 -68.04
C ALA A 7 8.76 17.13 -66.56
N ARG A 8 7.93 18.18 -66.38
CA ARG A 8 6.98 18.45 -65.27
C ARG A 8 7.56 19.01 -63.97
N ARG A 9 7.39 20.32 -63.72
CA ARG A 9 6.15 20.98 -63.20
C ARG A 9 5.58 20.24 -62.00
N TRP A 10 6.01 20.63 -60.80
CA TRP A 10 5.25 20.45 -59.56
C TRP A 10 5.36 21.74 -58.76
N ALA A 11 4.44 22.65 -59.07
CA ALA A 11 4.20 23.86 -58.29
C ALA A 11 3.38 23.48 -57.05
N GLY A 12 3.83 23.96 -55.89
CA GLY A 12 2.98 24.34 -54.76
C GLY A 12 2.15 23.23 -54.12
N LEU A 13 2.73 22.51 -53.17
CA LEU A 13 1.99 21.80 -52.11
C LEU A 13 2.94 21.53 -50.94
N ALA A 14 3.23 22.58 -50.16
CA ALA A 14 3.96 22.44 -48.91
C ALA A 14 3.58 23.58 -47.95
N ALA A 15 2.34 23.58 -47.45
CA ALA A 15 1.94 24.43 -46.33
C ALA A 15 0.63 23.96 -45.69
N CYS A 16 0.59 22.74 -45.14
CA CYS A 16 -0.46 22.30 -44.20
C CYS A 16 0.10 21.21 -43.27
N VAL A 17 1.16 21.49 -42.53
CA VAL A 17 1.58 20.70 -41.36
C VAL A 17 1.85 21.68 -40.23
N SER A 18 0.82 22.03 -39.46
CA SER A 18 0.97 22.67 -38.15
C SER A 18 -0.38 22.71 -37.45
N MET A 19 -0.75 21.60 -36.80
CA MET A 19 -1.66 21.60 -35.66
C MET A 19 -1.36 20.39 -34.77
N ILE A 20 -0.12 20.32 -34.25
CA ILE A 20 0.16 19.63 -33.00
C ILE A 20 -0.01 20.70 -31.93
N GLY A 21 -1.19 20.74 -31.31
CA GLY A 21 -1.45 21.58 -30.16
C GLY A 21 -0.50 21.17 -29.04
N ALA A 22 0.36 22.09 -28.63
CA ALA A 22 1.22 21.91 -27.46
C ALA A 22 0.33 21.85 -26.21
N LEU A 23 0.09 20.65 -25.67
CA LEU A 23 -0.31 20.55 -24.27
C LEU A 23 0.87 21.11 -23.45
N PRO A 24 0.66 22.10 -22.57
CA PRO A 24 1.69 22.51 -21.64
C PRO A 24 1.94 21.34 -20.68
N ILE A 25 3.01 20.59 -20.94
CA ILE A 25 3.65 19.73 -19.93
C ILE A 25 4.28 20.70 -18.93
N GLY A 26 3.44 21.29 -18.07
CA GLY A 26 3.90 22.08 -16.94
C GLY A 26 4.59 21.16 -15.94
N PRO A 27 5.62 21.63 -15.21
CA PRO A 27 6.20 20.84 -14.14
C PRO A 27 5.09 20.60 -13.11
N ALA A 28 4.73 19.33 -12.89
CA ALA A 28 3.96 18.93 -11.73
C ALA A 28 4.79 19.33 -10.52
N ARG A 29 4.40 20.42 -9.85
CA ARG A 29 4.95 20.75 -8.54
C ARG A 29 4.47 19.65 -7.61
N GLY A 30 5.30 18.64 -7.38
CA GLY A 30 5.10 17.70 -6.30
C GLY A 30 5.01 18.51 -5.02
N GLN A 31 3.87 18.46 -4.34
CA GLN A 31 3.83 18.96 -2.98
C GLN A 31 4.74 18.08 -2.12
N PRO A 32 5.52 18.66 -1.20
CA PRO A 32 6.30 17.86 -0.27
C PRO A 32 5.33 16.96 0.50
N VAL A 33 5.49 15.65 0.35
CA VAL A 33 4.82 14.68 1.24
C VAL A 33 5.50 14.85 2.58
N VAL A 34 4.87 15.59 3.48
CA VAL A 34 5.32 15.72 4.87
C VAL A 34 4.96 14.40 5.53
N ALA A 35 5.96 13.57 5.80
CA ALA A 35 5.77 12.42 6.67
C ALA A 35 5.29 12.95 8.04
N PRO A 36 4.23 12.40 8.64
CA PRO A 36 3.80 12.83 9.95
C PRO A 36 4.93 12.56 10.96
N GLU A 37 5.33 13.60 11.70
CA GLU A 37 6.39 13.51 12.71
C GLU A 37 6.02 12.59 13.88
N LYS A 38 4.71 12.34 14.07
CA LYS A 38 4.16 11.46 15.10
C LYS A 38 3.41 10.29 14.45
N PRO A 39 3.64 9.04 14.90
CA PRO A 39 2.80 7.90 14.52
C PRO A 39 1.32 8.17 14.81
N VAL A 40 0.45 7.53 14.03
CA VAL A 40 -0.99 7.52 14.30
C VAL A 40 -1.24 6.88 15.65
N GLY A 41 -1.97 7.56 16.55
CA GLY A 41 -2.38 7.04 17.85
C GLY A 41 -3.49 6.01 17.73
N ALA A 42 -3.56 5.09 18.68
CA ALA A 42 -4.57 4.04 18.70
C ALA A 42 -5.98 4.61 18.87
N ASP A 43 -6.14 5.66 19.67
CA ASP A 43 -7.38 6.44 19.84
C ASP A 43 -7.92 7.01 18.51
N VAL A 44 -7.03 7.52 17.67
CA VAL A 44 -7.38 8.08 16.36
C VAL A 44 -7.83 6.97 15.43
N LEU A 45 -7.10 5.84 15.41
CA LEU A 45 -7.46 4.71 14.56
C LEU A 45 -8.76 4.04 15.01
N GLU A 46 -8.99 3.89 16.31
CA GLU A 46 -10.23 3.38 16.89
C GLU A 46 -11.44 4.20 16.39
N GLN A 47 -11.37 5.54 16.45
CA GLN A 47 -12.42 6.42 15.94
C GLN A 47 -12.67 6.24 14.44
N LEU A 48 -11.60 6.08 13.65
CA LEU A 48 -11.72 5.83 12.21
C LEU A 48 -12.39 4.48 11.93
N CYS A 49 -12.06 3.46 12.72
CA CYS A 49 -12.59 2.10 12.57
C CYS A 49 -14.01 1.92 13.12
N ALA A 50 -14.42 2.74 14.11
CA ALA A 50 -15.77 2.74 14.67
C ALA A 50 -16.78 3.56 13.86
N THR A 51 -16.31 4.46 12.98
CA THR A 51 -17.17 5.38 12.22
C THR A 51 -17.67 4.75 10.91
N SER A 52 -18.97 4.83 10.67
CA SER A 52 -19.56 4.46 9.37
C SER A 52 -19.43 5.60 8.35
N GLY A 53 -18.74 5.35 7.23
CA GLY A 53 -18.68 6.27 6.08
C GLY A 53 -17.47 5.99 5.17
N ASP A 54 -17.65 6.13 3.85
CA ASP A 54 -16.71 5.60 2.84
C ASP A 54 -15.26 6.07 3.02
N ALA A 55 -15.02 7.33 3.35
CA ALA A 55 -13.66 7.88 3.47
C ALA A 55 -12.95 7.49 4.79
N MET A 56 -13.69 7.42 5.91
CA MET A 56 -13.10 7.07 7.22
C MET A 56 -12.90 5.57 7.34
N ALA A 57 -13.86 4.76 6.86
CA ALA A 57 -13.72 3.32 6.74
C ALA A 57 -12.53 2.95 5.85
N LEU A 58 -12.37 3.63 4.70
CA LEU A 58 -11.22 3.43 3.82
C LEU A 58 -9.89 3.80 4.49
N ALA A 59 -9.86 4.83 5.34
CA ALA A 59 -8.66 5.21 6.09
C ALA A 59 -8.28 4.16 7.15
N CYS A 60 -9.26 3.65 7.91
CA CYS A 60 -9.04 2.52 8.83
C CYS A 60 -8.51 1.30 8.07
N ASP A 61 -9.19 0.91 6.98
CA ASP A 61 -8.84 -0.26 6.20
C ASP A 61 -7.45 -0.15 5.58
N GLY A 62 -7.13 1.02 5.01
CA GLY A 62 -5.82 1.30 4.43
C GLY A 62 -4.71 1.26 5.47
N PHE A 63 -4.95 1.79 6.68
CA PHE A 63 -3.98 1.75 7.76
C PHE A 63 -3.70 0.31 8.22
N LEU A 64 -4.75 -0.45 8.53
CA LEU A 64 -4.64 -1.82 9.04
C LEU A 64 -3.95 -2.72 8.00
N ARG A 65 -4.40 -2.66 6.74
CA ARG A 65 -3.81 -3.45 5.67
C ARG A 65 -2.36 -3.08 5.41
N GLY A 66 -2.05 -1.79 5.32
CA GLY A 66 -0.69 -1.31 5.09
C GLY A 66 0.25 -1.67 6.25
N THR A 67 -0.23 -1.61 7.49
CA THR A 67 0.55 -2.04 8.66
C THR A 67 0.82 -3.53 8.62
N MET A 68 -0.20 -4.37 8.38
CA MET A 68 -0.03 -5.82 8.26
C MET A 68 1.00 -6.20 7.18
N GLU A 69 0.92 -5.59 6.01
CA GLU A 69 1.89 -5.81 4.93
C GLU A 69 3.30 -5.35 5.31
N GLY A 70 3.42 -4.21 6.00
CA GLY A 70 4.70 -3.72 6.51
C GLY A 70 5.33 -4.65 7.54
N LEU A 71 4.52 -5.20 8.45
CA LEU A 71 4.95 -6.18 9.46
C LEU A 71 5.41 -7.49 8.81
N LEU A 72 4.62 -8.04 7.89
CA LEU A 72 5.01 -9.24 7.13
C LEU A 72 6.31 -9.01 6.35
N PHE A 73 6.45 -7.84 5.71
CA PHE A 73 7.68 -7.48 5.02
C PHE A 73 8.88 -7.36 5.97
N ALA A 74 8.68 -6.84 7.19
CA ALA A 74 9.73 -6.79 8.20
C ALA A 74 10.20 -8.18 8.61
N GLN A 75 9.27 -9.14 8.84
CA GLN A 75 9.59 -10.53 9.19
C GLN A 75 10.45 -11.22 8.13
N ILE A 76 10.13 -11.01 6.84
CA ILE A 76 10.93 -11.52 5.70
C ILE A 76 12.38 -11.07 5.78
N ASN A 77 12.62 -9.84 6.25
CA ASN A 77 13.95 -9.25 6.36
C ASN A 77 14.63 -9.52 7.72
N ALA A 78 13.90 -10.07 8.68
CA ALA A 78 14.38 -10.37 10.04
C ALA A 78 15.01 -11.77 10.17
N PHE A 79 15.32 -12.46 9.07
CA PHE A 79 15.96 -13.79 9.07
C PHE A 79 15.22 -14.87 9.89
N GLY A 80 13.87 -14.80 9.94
CA GLY A 80 13.04 -15.82 10.59
C GLY A 80 12.65 -15.51 12.04
N GLU A 81 12.99 -14.33 12.58
CA GLU A 81 12.39 -13.84 13.81
C GLU A 81 11.04 -13.18 13.48
N SER A 82 9.95 -13.89 13.79
CA SER A 82 8.58 -13.40 13.65
C SER A 82 7.95 -13.23 15.02
N ASP A 83 7.44 -12.02 15.30
CA ASP A 83 6.69 -11.75 16.53
C ASP A 83 5.27 -12.32 16.50
N PHE A 84 4.76 -12.76 15.33
CA PHE A 84 3.43 -13.38 15.20
C PHE A 84 3.33 -14.24 13.92
N CYS A 85 2.47 -15.27 13.96
CA CYS A 85 2.32 -16.29 12.92
C CYS A 85 0.86 -16.37 12.41
N PRO A 86 0.45 -15.50 11.47
CA PRO A 86 -0.93 -15.45 11.01
C PRO A 86 -1.30 -16.67 10.12
N PRO A 87 -2.60 -16.94 9.89
CA PRO A 87 -3.04 -18.02 9.01
C PRO A 87 -2.46 -17.91 7.59
N ALA A 88 -2.21 -19.05 6.94
CA ALA A 88 -1.59 -19.11 5.61
C ALA A 88 -2.46 -18.48 4.51
N GLU A 89 -3.78 -18.51 4.68
CA GLU A 89 -4.75 -17.81 3.83
C GLU A 89 -4.73 -16.28 3.99
N GLY A 90 -4.01 -15.78 5.00
CA GLY A 90 -3.96 -14.37 5.37
C GLY A 90 -5.17 -13.92 6.18
N LEU A 91 -5.16 -12.64 6.56
CA LEU A 91 -6.24 -11.98 7.29
C LEU A 91 -6.92 -10.94 6.40
N SER A 92 -8.25 -10.93 6.41
CA SER A 92 -9.04 -9.87 5.82
C SER A 92 -8.92 -8.59 6.66
N THR A 93 -9.20 -7.44 6.04
CA THR A 93 -9.17 -6.16 6.76
C THR A 93 -10.23 -6.06 7.85
N GLU A 94 -11.36 -6.75 7.69
CA GLU A 94 -12.39 -6.84 8.72
C GLU A 94 -11.89 -7.63 9.95
N GLU A 95 -11.20 -8.75 9.75
CA GLU A 95 -10.59 -9.50 10.84
C GLU A 95 -9.51 -8.68 11.56
N LEU A 96 -8.65 -7.99 10.80
CA LEU A 96 -7.64 -7.08 11.37
C LEU A 96 -8.30 -5.98 12.23
N ARG A 97 -9.44 -5.46 11.77
CA ARG A 97 -10.19 -4.44 12.50
C ARG A 97 -10.75 -4.98 13.80
N GLN A 98 -11.35 -6.17 13.77
CA GLN A 98 -11.90 -6.82 14.96
C GLN A 98 -10.79 -7.10 15.99
N ILE A 99 -9.68 -7.69 15.56
CA ILE A 99 -8.52 -7.96 16.42
C ILE A 99 -8.01 -6.67 17.08
N PHE A 100 -7.86 -5.59 16.30
CA PHE A 100 -7.39 -4.31 16.81
C PHE A 100 -8.33 -3.70 17.85
N LEU A 101 -9.64 -3.69 17.58
CA LEU A 101 -10.64 -3.11 18.49
C LEU A 101 -10.80 -3.95 19.76
N GLU A 102 -10.90 -5.27 19.63
CA GLU A 102 -10.98 -6.18 20.78
C GLU A 102 -9.77 -6.01 21.72
N TYR A 103 -8.57 -5.92 21.16
CA TYR A 103 -7.35 -5.74 21.95
C TYR A 103 -7.28 -4.38 22.67
N LEU A 104 -7.81 -3.32 22.06
CA LEU A 104 -7.91 -2.00 22.72
C LEU A 104 -8.97 -1.98 23.83
N GLU A 105 -10.07 -2.71 23.65
CA GLU A 105 -11.13 -2.81 24.66
C GLU A 105 -10.63 -3.49 25.95
N GLU A 106 -9.62 -4.37 25.87
CA GLU A 106 -9.02 -5.04 27.03
C GLU A 106 -8.18 -4.11 27.92
N ASP A 107 -7.55 -3.07 27.34
CA ASP A 107 -6.74 -2.09 28.08
C ASP A 107 -6.86 -0.67 27.49
N PRO A 108 -7.80 0.15 28.02
CA PRO A 108 -8.05 1.50 27.54
C PRO A 108 -6.89 2.49 27.77
N ASP A 109 -5.95 2.20 28.67
CA ASP A 109 -4.81 3.08 28.93
C ASP A 109 -3.81 3.11 27.75
N ARG A 110 -4.03 2.24 26.76
CA ARG A 110 -3.18 2.08 25.58
C ARG A 110 -3.53 3.01 24.42
N HIS A 111 -4.59 3.79 24.55
CA HIS A 111 -5.11 4.66 23.50
C HIS A 111 -4.09 5.69 22.96
N ASP A 112 -3.14 6.13 23.79
CA ASP A 112 -2.10 7.09 23.40
C ASP A 112 -0.90 6.45 22.66
N GLN A 113 -0.86 5.11 22.56
CA GLN A 113 0.24 4.38 21.92
C GLN A 113 0.12 4.38 20.39
N PRO A 114 1.23 4.14 19.65
CA PRO A 114 1.19 4.01 18.20
C PRO A 114 0.27 2.86 17.77
N ALA A 115 -0.71 3.14 16.90
CA ALA A 115 -1.70 2.16 16.46
C ALA A 115 -1.06 0.94 15.76
N ALA A 116 0.04 1.14 15.04
CA ALA A 116 0.77 0.04 14.40
C ALA A 116 1.41 -0.91 15.43
N GLN A 117 1.86 -0.38 16.56
CA GLN A 117 2.39 -1.18 17.66
C GLN A 117 1.27 -1.96 18.36
N ILE A 118 0.12 -1.31 18.61
CA ILE A 118 -1.07 -2.01 19.13
C ILE A 118 -1.49 -3.16 18.22
N LEU A 119 -1.51 -2.95 16.89
CA LEU A 119 -1.84 -4.03 15.97
C LEU A 119 -0.84 -5.17 16.01
N LEU A 120 0.47 -4.89 16.08
CA LEU A 120 1.51 -5.92 16.21
C LEU A 120 1.28 -6.77 17.47
N GLU A 121 1.08 -6.13 18.61
CA GLU A 121 0.89 -6.84 19.87
C GLU A 121 -0.44 -7.61 19.92
N ALA A 122 -1.49 -7.07 19.30
CA ALA A 122 -2.76 -7.78 19.14
C ALA A 122 -2.60 -9.03 18.26
N LEU A 123 -1.79 -8.95 17.20
CA LEU A 123 -1.49 -10.08 16.32
C LEU A 123 -0.64 -11.14 17.03
N ASP A 124 0.40 -10.74 17.78
CA ASP A 124 1.20 -11.66 18.61
C ASP A 124 0.33 -12.38 19.65
N ALA A 125 -0.50 -11.63 20.38
CA ALA A 125 -1.41 -12.21 21.37
C ALA A 125 -2.43 -13.19 20.74
N ARG A 126 -2.91 -12.90 19.52
CA ARG A 126 -3.92 -13.72 18.83
C ARG A 126 -3.34 -14.91 18.07
N TYR A 127 -2.12 -14.76 17.57
CA TYR A 127 -1.41 -15.70 16.70
C TYR A 127 0.06 -15.86 17.15
N PRO A 128 0.29 -16.37 18.37
CA PRO A 128 1.64 -16.63 18.83
C PRO A 128 2.29 -17.68 17.91
N CYS A 129 3.57 -17.48 17.60
CA CYS A 129 4.33 -18.50 16.88
C CYS A 129 4.65 -19.68 17.82
N ASP A 130 4.30 -20.89 17.42
CA ASP A 130 4.81 -22.09 18.08
C ASP A 130 6.30 -22.28 17.76
N ASP A 131 7.07 -22.85 18.69
CA ASP A 131 8.53 -23.11 18.58
C ASP A 131 8.92 -24.10 17.44
N GLY A 132 8.06 -24.33 16.44
CA GLY A 132 8.28 -25.29 15.36
C GLY A 132 7.36 -25.17 14.14
N GLU A 133 6.63 -24.05 13.96
CA GLU A 133 5.93 -23.79 12.70
C GLU A 133 6.81 -22.95 11.79
N ASP A 134 7.37 -23.63 10.79
CA ASP A 134 8.30 -23.10 9.81
C ASP A 134 7.73 -21.84 9.15
N VAL A 135 8.37 -20.69 9.40
CA VAL A 135 8.35 -19.59 8.43
C VAL A 135 8.68 -20.22 7.08
N PRO A 136 7.82 -20.10 6.05
CA PRO A 136 8.08 -20.73 4.77
C PRO A 136 9.50 -20.39 4.30
N ASP A 137 10.32 -21.41 4.01
CA ASP A 137 11.71 -21.24 3.54
C ASP A 137 11.83 -20.28 2.33
N ASP A 138 10.72 -20.02 1.65
CA ASP A 138 10.58 -18.99 0.63
C ASP A 138 9.67 -17.83 1.11
N PRO A 139 10.24 -16.73 1.64
CA PRO A 139 9.47 -15.54 2.01
C PRO A 139 8.76 -14.88 0.81
N ALA A 140 9.17 -15.16 -0.42
CA ALA A 140 8.48 -14.65 -1.61
C ALA A 140 7.13 -15.34 -1.83
N ALA A 141 6.91 -16.56 -1.31
CA ALA A 141 5.65 -17.27 -1.43
C ALA A 141 4.49 -16.56 -0.70
N LEU A 142 4.78 -15.80 0.37
CA LEU A 142 3.79 -15.00 1.09
C LEU A 142 3.35 -13.74 0.33
N LEU A 143 4.18 -13.24 -0.59
CA LEU A 143 3.90 -12.02 -1.37
C LEU A 143 3.23 -12.32 -2.70
N ILE A 144 3.38 -13.55 -3.21
CA ILE A 144 2.81 -13.98 -4.49
C ILE A 144 1.57 -14.79 -4.17
N GLY A 145 0.47 -14.10 -3.83
CA GLY A 145 -0.83 -14.72 -3.64
C GLY A 145 -1.11 -15.73 -4.74
N HIS A 146 -1.41 -16.98 -4.36
CA HIS A 146 -1.65 -18.05 -5.31
C HIS A 146 -2.89 -17.69 -6.14
N ALA A 147 -2.66 -17.43 -7.42
CA ALA A 147 -3.69 -17.16 -8.42
C ALA A 147 -4.53 -18.41 -8.74
#